data_AF-A0A7R7HZP0-F1
#
_entry.id   AF-A0A7R7HZP0-F1
#
_cell.length_a   1.000
_cell.length_b   1.000
_cell.length_c   1.000
_cell.angle_alpha   90.00
_cell.angle_beta   90.00
_cell.angle_gamma   90.00
#
_symmetry.space_group_name_H-M   'P 1'
#
loop_
_entity.id
_entity.type
_entity.pdbx_description
1 polymer ?
#
loop_
_entity_poly.entity_id
_entity_poly.type
_entity_poly.pdbx_seq_one_letter_code
_entity_poly.pdbx_strand_id
1 'polypeptide(L)'
;MGHLPARRPAALDRLAERAGLSSRSLARRFTEQLGTSPGKWLLRQRLDAARVMLEQTDLPVETIATRVGLTSAVNLRRRFRAYLGTTPGAYRRTFGQP
;
A
#
# COMPACT_ATOMS: atom_id res chain seq x y z
N MET A 1 -33.00 -11.00 -6.04
CA MET A 1 -31.94 -11.63 -5.23
C MET A 1 -30.65 -10.84 -5.39
N GLY A 2 -30.47 -9.79 -4.60
CA GLY A 2 -29.28 -8.93 -4.66
C GLY A 2 -28.16 -9.49 -3.79
N HIS A 3 -27.06 -9.90 -4.39
CA HIS A 3 -25.83 -10.19 -3.66
C HIS A 3 -25.23 -8.84 -3.24
N LEU A 4 -25.32 -8.48 -1.96
CA LEU A 4 -24.45 -7.44 -1.41
C LEU A 4 -23.02 -7.97 -1.55
N PRO A 5 -22.11 -7.30 -2.29
CA PRO A 5 -20.73 -7.75 -2.33
C PRO A 5 -20.20 -7.70 -0.89
N ALA A 6 -19.83 -8.85 -0.35
CA ALA A 6 -19.26 -8.96 0.98
C ALA A 6 -18.12 -7.93 1.08
N ARG A 7 -18.34 -6.86 1.86
CA ARG A 7 -17.30 -5.88 2.15
C ARG A 7 -16.14 -6.68 2.73
N ARG A 8 -15.04 -6.81 1.99
CA ARG A 8 -13.84 -7.41 2.54
C ARG A 8 -13.46 -6.58 3.77
N PRO A 9 -13.30 -7.19 4.95
CA PRO A 9 -12.91 -6.45 6.15
C PRO A 9 -11.63 -5.68 5.87
N ALA A 10 -11.51 -4.48 6.44
CA ALA A 10 -10.33 -3.67 6.24
C ALA A 10 -9.08 -4.44 6.71
N ALA A 11 -7.92 -4.16 6.13
CA ALA A 11 -6.70 -4.89 6.47
C ALA A 11 -6.41 -4.88 7.98
N LEU A 12 -6.76 -3.80 8.67
CA LEU A 12 -6.64 -3.68 10.12
C LEU A 12 -7.60 -4.61 10.87
N ASP A 13 -8.84 -4.75 10.42
CA ASP A 13 -9.82 -5.63 11.06
C ASP A 13 -9.37 -7.09 10.98
N ARG A 14 -8.84 -7.51 9.82
CA ARG A 14 -8.28 -8.87 9.65
C ARG A 14 -7.06 -9.12 10.54
N LEU A 15 -6.20 -8.12 10.71
CA LEU A 15 -5.06 -8.22 11.61
C LEU A 15 -5.50 -8.26 13.07
N ALA A 16 -6.54 -7.51 13.42
CA ALA A 16 -7.08 -7.44 14.77
C ALA A 16 -7.73 -8.77 15.15
N GLU A 17 -8.56 -9.32 14.27
CA GLU A 17 -9.18 -10.64 14.41
C GLU A 17 -8.12 -11.73 14.63
N ARG A 18 -7.07 -11.76 13.79
CA ARG A 18 -5.99 -12.74 13.92
C ARG A 18 -5.11 -12.56 15.15
N ALA A 19 -5.11 -11.36 15.74
CA ALA A 19 -4.42 -11.06 16.99
C ALA A 19 -5.30 -11.22 18.24
N GLY A 20 -6.58 -11.57 18.09
CA GLY A 20 -7.54 -11.62 19.20
C GLY A 20 -7.84 -10.24 19.80
N LEU A 21 -7.72 -9.18 19.01
CA LEU A 21 -7.90 -7.79 19.44
C LEU A 21 -9.05 -7.11 18.69
N SER A 22 -9.61 -6.06 19.29
CA SER A 22 -10.41 -5.11 18.52
C SER A 22 -9.50 -4.25 17.63
N SER A 23 -10.02 -3.75 16.50
CA SER A 23 -9.27 -2.88 15.57
C SER A 23 -8.72 -1.63 16.27
N ARG A 24 -9.44 -1.09 17.27
CA ARG A 24 -9.00 0.03 18.11
C ARG A 24 -7.79 -0.35 18.96
N SER A 25 -7.85 -1.48 19.66
CA SER A 25 -6.76 -1.97 20.51
C SER A 25 -5.51 -2.28 19.69
N LEU A 26 -5.69 -2.89 18.52
CA LEU A 26 -4.57 -3.14 17.60
C LEU A 26 -3.97 -1.83 17.09
N ALA A 27 -4.79 -0.86 16.65
CA ALA A 27 -4.30 0.42 16.16
C ALA A 27 -3.51 1.20 17.22
N ARG A 28 -3.99 1.18 18.47
CA ARG A 28 -3.29 1.82 19.59
C ARG A 28 -1.93 1.18 19.83
N ARG A 29 -1.88 -0.14 20.03
CA ARG A 29 -0.63 -0.89 20.25
C ARG A 29 0.36 -0.73 19.10
N PHE A 30 -0.15 -0.77 17.87
CA PHE A 30 0.66 -0.56 16.68
C PHE A 30 1.30 0.83 16.68
N THR A 31 0.54 1.87 17.04
CA THR A 31 1.05 3.23 17.12
C THR A 31 2.04 3.39 18.28
N GLU A 32 1.77 2.79 19.43
CA GLU A 32 2.70 2.77 20.59
C GLU A 32 4.03 2.09 20.25
N GLN A 33 4.00 1.01 19.45
CA GLN A 33 5.21 0.25 19.09
C GLN A 33 5.96 0.80 17.88
N LEU A 34 5.27 1.32 16.87
CA LEU A 34 5.85 1.72 15.58
C LEU A 34 5.81 3.23 15.33
N GLY A 35 5.28 4.02 16.27
CA GLY A 35 5.20 5.47 16.19
C GLY A 35 4.30 6.00 15.07
N THR A 36 3.50 5.14 14.43
CA THR A 36 2.67 5.53 13.29
C THR A 36 1.40 4.69 13.20
N SER A 37 0.37 5.21 12.52
CA SER A 37 -0.87 4.47 12.36
C SER A 37 -0.71 3.29 11.39
N PRO A 38 -1.45 2.18 11.57
CA PRO A 38 -1.39 1.02 10.69
C PRO A 38 -1.61 1.38 9.22
N GLY A 39 -2.54 2.30 8.92
CA GLY A 39 -2.83 2.72 7.55
C GLY A 39 -1.67 3.47 6.89
N LYS A 40 -0.99 4.35 7.63
CA LYS A 40 0.20 5.08 7.14
C LYS A 40 1.37 4.13 6.93
N TRP A 41 1.60 3.22 7.87
CA TRP A 41 2.63 2.19 7.74
C TRP A 41 2.37 1.28 6.54
N LEU A 42 1.15 0.77 6.38
CA LEU A 42 0.81 -0.10 5.27
C LEU A 42 0.95 0.63 3.93
N LEU A 43 0.59 1.91 3.86
CA LEU A 43 0.83 2.69 2.65
C LEU A 43 2.32 2.78 2.33
N ARG A 44 3.18 3.03 3.34
CA ARG A 44 4.62 3.05 3.17
C ARG A 44 5.15 1.73 2.59
N GLN A 45 4.75 0.60 3.19
CA GLN A 45 5.13 -0.73 2.69
C GLN A 45 4.71 -0.97 1.24
N ARG A 46 3.51 -0.51 0.85
CA ARG A 46 3.04 -0.62 -0.54
C ARG A 46 3.85 0.23 -1.52
N LEU A 47 4.30 1.40 -1.09
CA LEU A 47 5.15 2.27 -1.92
C LEU A 47 6.57 1.69 -2.03
N ASP A 48 7.12 1.13 -0.96
CA ASP A 48 8.41 0.45 -0.99
C ASP A 48 8.35 -0.78 -1.92
N ALA A 49 7.28 -1.60 -1.85
CA ALA A 49 7.06 -2.69 -2.80
C ALA A 49 6.91 -2.21 -4.26
N ALA A 50 6.29 -1.04 -4.47
CA ALA A 50 6.19 -0.45 -5.80
C ALA A 50 7.56 -0.04 -6.36
N ARG A 51 8.49 0.45 -5.51
CA ARG A 51 9.87 0.77 -5.93
C ARG A 51 10.57 -0.49 -6.45
N VAL A 52 10.51 -1.57 -5.69
CA VAL A 52 11.12 -2.86 -6.07
C VAL A 52 10.57 -3.34 -7.42
N MET A 53 9.25 -3.28 -7.64
CA MET A 53 8.67 -3.66 -8.92
C MET A 53 9.06 -2.71 -10.08
N LEU A 54 9.23 -1.42 -9.81
CA LEU A 54 9.68 -0.45 -10.82
C LEU A 54 11.14 -0.67 -11.23
N GLU A 55 11.97 -1.14 -10.29
CA GLU A 55 13.39 -1.44 -10.50
C GLU A 55 13.59 -2.75 -11.26
N GLN A 56 12.75 -3.76 -10.99
CA GLN A 56 12.96 -5.14 -11.46
C GLN A 56 12.04 -5.57 -12.61
N THR A 57 11.08 -4.75 -13.01
CA THR A 57 10.09 -5.14 -14.04
C THR A 57 9.66 -3.98 -14.94
N ASP A 58 9.27 -4.34 -16.17
CA ASP A 58 8.66 -3.43 -17.15
C ASP A 58 7.14 -3.29 -17.01
N LEU A 59 6.56 -3.78 -15.92
CA LEU A 59 5.11 -3.76 -15.74
C LEU A 59 4.55 -2.34 -15.86
N PRO A 60 3.39 -2.14 -16.51
CA PRO A 60 2.73 -0.84 -16.52
C PRO A 60 2.46 -0.33 -15.10
N VAL A 61 2.55 0.98 -14.89
CA VAL A 61 2.32 1.60 -13.56
C VAL A 61 0.92 1.28 -13.01
N GLU A 62 -0.08 1.09 -13.89
CA GLU A 62 -1.43 0.63 -13.51
C GLU A 62 -1.40 -0.79 -12.93
N THR A 63 -0.68 -1.70 -13.57
CA THR A 63 -0.51 -3.08 -13.08
C THR A 63 0.20 -3.09 -11.73
N ILE A 64 1.26 -2.30 -11.57
CA ILE A 64 1.97 -2.18 -10.28
C ILE A 64 1.03 -1.65 -9.20
N ALA A 65 0.23 -0.61 -9.48
CA ALA A 65 -0.72 -0.05 -8.52
C ALA A 65 -1.68 -1.12 -7.99
N THR A 66 -2.27 -1.92 -8.88
CA THR A 66 -3.16 -3.02 -8.50
C THR A 66 -2.44 -4.08 -7.68
N ARG A 67 -1.22 -4.48 -8.07
CA ARG A 67 -0.43 -5.50 -7.35
C ARG A 67 -0.05 -5.07 -5.93
N VAL A 68 0.27 -3.79 -5.73
CA VAL A 68 0.55 -3.25 -4.38
C VAL A 68 -0.72 -2.84 -3.63
N GLY A 69 -1.91 -3.16 -4.15
CA GLY A 69 -3.19 -2.94 -3.47
C GLY A 69 -3.65 -1.48 -3.44
N LEU A 70 -3.22 -0.66 -4.40
CA LEU A 70 -3.72 0.69 -4.63
C LEU A 70 -4.82 0.67 -5.69
N THR A 71 -5.74 1.64 -5.60
CA THR A 71 -6.98 1.64 -6.39
C THR A 71 -6.79 2.03 -7.86
N SER A 72 -5.67 2.68 -8.21
CA SER A 72 -5.36 3.11 -9.58
C SER A 72 -3.92 3.62 -9.71
N ALA A 73 -3.40 3.72 -10.95
CA ALA A 73 -2.12 4.39 -11.18
C ALA A 73 -2.13 5.86 -10.75
N VAL A 74 -3.25 6.57 -10.87
CA VAL A 74 -3.35 7.97 -10.40
C VAL A 74 -3.10 8.06 -8.90
N ASN A 75 -3.69 7.14 -8.12
CA ASN A 75 -3.48 7.07 -6.69
C ASN A 75 -2.03 6.71 -6.34
N LEU A 76 -1.44 5.74 -7.05
CA LEU A 76 -0.02 5.41 -6.91
C LEU A 76 0.88 6.61 -7.20
N ARG A 77 0.73 7.26 -8.36
CA ARG A 77 1.55 8.42 -8.74
C ARG A 77 1.50 9.54 -7.68
N ARG A 78 0.30 9.88 -7.19
CA ARG A 78 0.12 10.91 -6.17
C ARG A 78 0.85 10.55 -4.87
N ARG A 79 0.64 9.33 -4.36
CA ARG A 79 1.21 8.87 -3.09
C ARG A 79 2.72 8.66 -3.19
N PHE A 80 3.19 8.13 -4.32
CA PHE A 80 4.62 7.93 -4.60
C PHE A 80 5.36 9.26 -4.65
N ARG A 81 4.80 10.27 -5.34
CA ARG A 81 5.38 11.62 -5.35
C ARG A 81 5.41 12.26 -3.98
N ALA A 82 4.34 12.12 -3.19
CA ALA A 82 4.31 12.64 -1.83
C ALA A 82 5.34 11.99 -0.90
N TYR A 83 5.69 10.72 -1.15
CA TYR A 83 6.59 9.94 -0.30
C TYR A 83 8.06 9.98 -0.74
N LEU A 84 8.33 10.00 -2.05
CA LEU A 84 9.68 9.88 -2.63
C LEU A 84 10.11 11.12 -3.44
N GLY A 85 9.25 12.13 -3.56
CA GLY A 85 9.57 13.36 -4.29
C GLY A 85 9.56 13.24 -5.82
N THR A 86 9.33 12.05 -6.38
CA THR A 86 9.35 11.80 -7.83
C THR A 86 8.16 10.98 -8.31
N THR A 87 7.98 10.82 -9.62
CA THR A 87 6.94 9.96 -10.20
C THR A 87 7.45 8.55 -10.42
N PRO A 88 6.58 7.51 -10.41
CA PRO A 88 6.98 6.13 -10.71
C PRO A 88 7.72 5.98 -12.05
N GLY A 89 7.28 6.69 -13.10
CA GLY A 89 7.92 6.61 -14.42
C GLY A 89 9.29 7.26 -14.45
N ALA A 90 9.46 8.42 -13.81
CA ALA A 90 10.77 9.05 -13.66
C ALA A 90 11.71 8.18 -12.83
N TYR A 91 11.22 7.61 -11.73
CA TYR A 91 11.97 6.68 -10.88
C TYR A 91 12.46 5.46 -11.67
N ARG A 92 11.59 4.80 -12.45
CA ARG A 92 11.99 3.66 -13.30
C ARG A 92 13.06 4.05 -14.31
N ARG A 93 12.98 5.22 -14.95
CA ARG A 93 14.01 5.62 -15.90
C ARG A 93 15.38 5.82 -15.26
N THR A 94 15.43 6.18 -13.98
CA THR A 94 16.68 6.39 -13.24
C THR A 94 17.23 5.10 -12.64
N PHE A 95 16.36 4.22 -12.14
CA PHE A 95 16.75 3.07 -11.31
C PHE A 95 16.32 1.70 -11.86
N GLY A 96 15.58 1.67 -12.97
CA GLY A 96 15.22 0.43 -13.64
C GLY A 96 16.46 -0.30 -14.10
N GLN A 97 16.47 -1.63 -13.93
CA GLN A 97 17.49 -2.45 -14.54
C GLN A 97 17.44 -2.32 -16.07
N PRO A 98 18.59 -2.33 -16.77
CA PRO A 98 18.63 -2.29 -18.23
C PRO A 98 17.90 -3.47 -18.87
#